data_AF-A0A0V0X523-F1
#
_entry.id   AF-A0A0V0X523-F1
#
_cell.length_a   1.000
_cell.length_b   1.000
_cell.length_c   1.000
_cell.angle_alpha   90.00
_cell.angle_beta   90.00
_cell.angle_gamma   90.00
#
_symmetry.space_group_name_H-M   'P 1'
#
loop_
_entity.id
_entity.type
_entity.pdbx_description
1 polymer ?
#
loop_
_entity_poly.entity_id
_entity_poly.type
_entity_poly.pdbx_seq_one_letter_code
_entity_poly.pdbx_strand_id
1 'polypeptide(L)'
;MLLKLDNLKMEKGTCRSFRDLKSVLSKVILSGTPDLPLAVKERALSLCACFLGGAWKEVPVQKFSIQRMSGGLSNVLLLCQHELDVYPDSAVPCKILLRIYFNPETETNVVEESVTFMLLSERQLGPKLYGIFPGGRLEEYIPSRPLSAVEVRQSHFSRQIAAKMAQFHALSVPLSKEPTYLFDALKRWMRQLKNNADRFPEFLVRFDNQVISLNEERLVQEINLIR
;
A
#
# COMPACT_ATOMS: atom_id res chain seq x y z
N MET A 1 40.60 -19.80 -8.19
CA MET A 1 39.74 -19.86 -9.41
C MET A 1 38.86 -18.63 -9.38
N LEU A 2 39.01 -17.77 -10.39
CA LEU A 2 38.61 -16.36 -10.40
C LEU A 2 37.10 -16.15 -10.32
N LEU A 3 36.70 -15.19 -9.48
CA LEU A 3 35.41 -14.51 -9.51
C LEU A 3 35.23 -13.83 -10.87
N LYS A 4 34.26 -14.27 -11.68
CA LYS A 4 33.70 -13.45 -12.75
C LYS A 4 32.45 -12.76 -12.20
N LEU A 5 32.67 -11.55 -11.70
CA LEU A 5 31.66 -10.50 -11.68
C LEU A 5 31.41 -10.12 -13.13
N ASP A 6 30.35 -10.68 -13.73
CA ASP A 6 29.94 -10.26 -15.05
C ASP A 6 29.41 -8.82 -14.98
N ASN A 7 30.09 -7.98 -15.77
CA ASN A 7 29.79 -6.58 -16.02
C ASN A 7 28.34 -6.38 -16.48
N LEU A 8 27.47 -5.94 -15.57
CA LEU A 8 26.21 -5.30 -15.93
C LEU A 8 26.52 -3.90 -16.49
N LYS A 9 26.68 -3.83 -17.82
CA LYS A 9 26.64 -2.57 -18.56
C LYS A 9 25.33 -1.84 -18.22
N MET A 10 25.46 -0.59 -17.81
CA MET A 10 24.37 0.34 -17.58
C MET A 10 23.74 0.74 -18.93
N GLU A 11 22.71 0.02 -19.37
CA GLU A 11 21.85 0.49 -20.44
C GLU A 11 20.92 1.59 -19.91
N LYS A 12 21.09 2.80 -20.46
CA LYS A 12 20.15 3.91 -20.31
C LYS A 12 18.80 3.48 -20.93
N GLY A 13 17.74 3.40 -20.11
CA GLY A 13 16.37 3.54 -20.62
C GLY A 13 15.37 2.43 -20.28
N THR A 14 15.75 1.34 -19.61
CA THR A 14 14.77 0.32 -19.20
C THR A 14 14.42 0.46 -17.73
N CYS A 15 13.14 0.71 -17.45
CA CYS A 15 12.61 0.57 -16.09
C CYS A 15 12.86 -0.87 -15.64
N ARG A 16 13.80 -1.10 -14.72
CA ARG A 16 14.04 -2.44 -14.12
C ARG A 16 12.71 -3.03 -13.62
N SER A 17 12.63 -4.34 -13.39
CA SER A 17 11.35 -4.98 -13.02
C SER A 17 10.90 -4.62 -11.60
N PHE A 18 9.61 -4.31 -11.41
CA PHE A 18 8.99 -4.04 -10.11
C PHE A 18 9.07 -5.24 -9.14
N ARG A 19 9.14 -6.47 -9.65
CA ARG A 19 9.22 -7.70 -8.82
C ARG A 19 10.42 -7.71 -7.88
N ASP A 20 11.51 -7.06 -8.26
CA ASP A 20 12.74 -7.01 -7.47
C ASP A 20 12.61 -6.11 -6.23
N LEU A 21 11.80 -5.04 -6.29
CA LEU A 21 11.60 -4.14 -5.16
C LEU A 21 10.88 -4.83 -4.00
N LYS A 22 9.86 -5.64 -4.31
CA LYS A 22 9.12 -6.41 -3.31
C LYS A 22 10.04 -7.42 -2.60
N SER A 23 10.87 -8.13 -3.35
CA SER A 23 11.76 -9.16 -2.77
C SER A 23 12.79 -8.54 -1.81
N VAL A 24 13.37 -7.40 -2.18
CA VAL A 24 14.33 -6.67 -1.36
C VAL A 24 13.65 -6.07 -0.12
N LEU A 25 12.49 -5.44 -0.29
CA LEU A 25 11.75 -4.88 0.84
C LEU A 25 11.29 -5.94 1.84
N SER A 26 10.80 -7.09 1.38
CA SER A 26 10.39 -8.17 2.30
C SER A 26 11.54 -8.60 3.21
N LYS A 27 12.77 -8.70 2.69
CA LYS A 27 13.96 -9.04 3.50
C LYS A 27 14.28 -7.95 4.53
N VAL A 28 14.16 -6.68 4.15
CA VAL A 28 14.46 -5.53 5.02
C VAL A 28 13.39 -5.33 6.09
N ILE A 29 12.12 -5.58 5.76
CA ILE A 29 11.02 -5.55 6.73
C ILE A 29 11.25 -6.61 7.81
N LEU A 30 11.64 -7.82 7.40
CA LEU A 30 11.91 -8.94 8.32
C LEU A 30 13.18 -8.70 9.17
N SER A 31 14.19 -8.00 8.64
CA SER A 31 15.42 -7.71 9.38
C SER A 31 15.28 -6.59 10.42
N GLY A 32 14.18 -5.82 10.39
CA GLY A 32 13.92 -4.76 11.37
C GLY A 32 14.91 -3.58 11.33
N THR A 33 15.75 -3.50 10.29
CA THR A 33 16.76 -2.44 10.17
C THR A 33 16.10 -1.11 9.80
N PRO A 34 16.47 0.00 10.46
CA PRO A 34 15.92 1.32 10.15
C PRO A 34 16.40 1.82 8.78
N ASP A 35 17.62 1.46 8.39
CA ASP A 35 18.21 1.87 7.12
C ASP A 35 17.73 1.00 5.96
N LEU A 36 17.30 1.67 4.90
CA LEU A 36 16.88 1.04 3.65
C LEU A 36 18.11 0.84 2.75
N PRO A 37 18.31 -0.36 2.17
CA PRO A 37 19.43 -0.62 1.27
C PRO A 37 19.50 0.34 0.09
N LEU A 38 20.71 0.62 -0.41
CA LEU A 38 20.91 1.45 -1.60
C LEU A 38 20.09 0.97 -2.80
N ALA A 39 19.96 -0.33 -2.98
CA ALA A 39 19.12 -0.92 -4.04
C ALA A 39 17.64 -0.48 -3.94
N VAL A 40 17.08 -0.37 -2.73
CA VAL A 40 15.71 0.13 -2.51
C VAL A 40 15.63 1.61 -2.91
N LYS A 41 16.65 2.39 -2.55
CA LYS A 41 16.75 3.81 -2.88
C LYS A 41 16.84 4.07 -4.38
N GLU A 42 17.74 3.40 -5.08
CA GLU A 42 17.87 3.50 -6.54
C GLU A 42 16.56 3.11 -7.25
N ARG A 43 15.88 2.08 -6.72
CA ARG A 43 14.66 1.58 -7.31
C ARG A 43 13.46 2.49 -7.08
N ALA A 44 13.31 3.05 -5.88
CA ALA A 44 12.32 4.06 -5.58
C ALA A 44 12.51 5.30 -6.48
N LEU A 45 13.76 5.77 -6.64
CA LEU A 45 14.09 6.86 -7.54
C LEU A 45 13.72 6.55 -9.00
N SER A 46 14.03 5.34 -9.48
CA SER A 46 13.67 4.89 -10.83
C SER A 46 12.16 4.91 -11.07
N LEU A 47 11.34 4.51 -10.07
CA LEU A 47 9.89 4.61 -10.16
C LEU A 47 9.44 6.07 -10.20
N CYS A 48 9.97 6.93 -9.32
CA CYS A 48 9.66 8.36 -9.33
C CYS A 48 9.99 9.00 -10.69
N ALA A 49 11.19 8.76 -11.23
CA ALA A 49 11.63 9.26 -12.53
C ALA A 49 10.72 8.80 -13.68
N CYS A 50 10.24 7.56 -13.62
CA CYS A 50 9.41 6.96 -14.66
C CYS A 50 8.00 7.56 -14.70
N PHE A 51 7.36 7.74 -13.53
CA PHE A 51 5.97 8.18 -13.43
C PHE A 51 5.81 9.70 -13.29
N LEU A 52 6.75 10.38 -12.62
CA LEU A 52 6.67 11.81 -12.33
C LEU A 52 7.34 12.66 -13.41
N GLY A 53 8.36 12.12 -14.08
CA GLY A 53 9.14 12.85 -15.08
C GLY A 53 9.81 14.11 -14.52
N GLY A 54 10.06 15.09 -15.39
CA GLY A 54 10.64 16.38 -15.02
C GLY A 54 11.93 16.24 -14.20
N ALA A 55 12.03 17.02 -13.12
CA ALA A 55 13.19 17.03 -12.24
C ALA A 55 13.54 15.62 -11.71
N TRP A 56 12.56 14.73 -11.48
CA TRP A 56 12.79 13.39 -10.94
C TRP A 56 13.66 12.50 -11.83
N LYS A 57 13.78 12.80 -13.14
CA LYS A 57 14.70 12.09 -14.06
C LYS A 57 16.16 12.50 -13.88
N GLU A 58 16.39 13.73 -13.40
CA GLU A 58 17.71 14.34 -13.29
C GLU A 58 18.28 14.28 -11.88
N VAL A 59 17.49 13.86 -10.88
CA VAL A 59 17.94 13.74 -9.49
C VAL A 59 19.05 12.68 -9.39
N PRO A 60 20.28 13.04 -8.97
CA PRO A 60 21.29 12.05 -8.64
C PRO A 60 20.90 11.35 -7.33
N VAL A 61 21.19 10.04 -7.22
CA VAL A 61 20.80 9.22 -6.05
C VAL A 61 21.30 9.77 -4.71
N GLN A 62 22.39 10.53 -4.71
CA GLN A 62 22.95 11.20 -3.52
C GLN A 62 22.06 12.33 -3.01
N LYS A 63 21.33 13.01 -3.91
CA LYS A 63 20.39 14.11 -3.60
C LYS A 63 18.94 13.63 -3.46
N PHE A 64 18.71 12.34 -3.61
CA PHE A 64 17.46 11.67 -3.30
C PHE A 64 17.51 11.15 -1.86
N SER A 65 16.41 11.18 -1.14
CA SER A 65 16.25 10.58 0.18
C SER A 65 14.97 9.77 0.25
N ILE A 66 15.03 8.68 1.01
CA ILE A 66 13.86 7.85 1.32
C ILE A 66 13.76 7.65 2.81
N GLN A 67 12.54 7.75 3.33
CA GLN A 67 12.23 7.49 4.72
C GLN A 67 11.08 6.49 4.81
N ARG A 68 11.26 5.43 5.60
CA ARG A 68 10.15 4.53 5.93
C ARG A 68 9.20 5.23 6.89
N MET A 69 7.94 5.35 6.50
CA MET A 69 6.89 5.90 7.35
C MET A 69 6.26 4.79 8.18
N SER A 70 5.84 5.11 9.40
CA SER A 70 4.98 4.23 10.18
C SER A 70 3.65 4.06 9.44
N GLY A 71 3.21 2.81 9.29
CA GLY A 71 2.04 2.44 8.49
C GLY A 71 1.39 1.16 8.99
N GLY A 72 0.31 0.76 8.32
CA GLY A 72 -0.37 -0.50 8.62
C GLY A 72 0.43 -1.73 8.16
N LEU A 73 0.05 -2.91 8.63
CA LEU A 73 0.74 -4.17 8.31
C LEU A 73 0.62 -4.59 6.83
N SER A 74 -0.35 -4.04 6.11
CA SER A 74 -0.69 -4.45 4.74
C SER A 74 0.13 -3.76 3.65
N ASN A 75 0.88 -2.72 3.98
CA ASN A 75 1.69 -1.96 3.02
C ASN A 75 2.97 -1.41 3.63
N VAL A 76 3.92 -1.09 2.75
CA VAL A 76 5.08 -0.27 3.10
C VAL A 76 4.89 1.12 2.51
N LEU A 77 5.16 2.12 3.33
CA LEU A 77 5.13 3.52 2.97
C LEU A 77 6.54 4.09 2.99
N LEU A 78 6.97 4.60 1.84
CA LEU A 78 8.25 5.28 1.68
C LEU A 78 7.98 6.74 1.29
N LEU A 79 8.37 7.67 2.15
CA LEU A 79 8.45 9.08 1.78
C LEU A 79 9.68 9.25 0.89
N CYS A 80 9.46 9.67 -0.35
CA CYS A 80 10.49 9.92 -1.34
C CYS A 80 10.66 11.43 -1.51
N GLN A 81 11.88 11.92 -1.35
CA GLN A 81 12.18 13.36 -1.41
C GLN A 81 13.48 13.62 -2.19
N HIS A 82 13.57 14.77 -2.85
CA HIS A 82 14.84 15.28 -3.37
C HIS A 82 15.06 16.76 -3.01
N GLU A 83 16.31 17.20 -3.08
CA GLU A 83 16.78 18.54 -2.67
C GLU A 83 17.22 19.42 -3.86
N LEU A 84 16.70 19.13 -5.06
CA LEU A 84 16.99 20.02 -6.20
C LEU A 84 16.20 21.32 -6.05
N ASP A 85 16.83 22.45 -6.38
CA ASP A 85 16.16 23.73 -6.55
C ASP A 85 15.24 23.64 -7.78
N VAL A 86 14.00 23.22 -7.56
CA VAL A 86 13.00 23.15 -8.63
C VAL A 86 12.23 24.45 -8.67
N TYR A 87 12.05 24.99 -9.87
CA TYR A 87 11.21 26.14 -10.13
C TYR A 87 9.77 25.90 -9.61
N PRO A 88 9.09 26.96 -9.09
CA PRO A 88 7.76 26.86 -8.50
C PRO A 88 6.68 26.22 -9.40
N ASP A 89 6.91 26.19 -10.71
CA ASP A 89 5.93 25.75 -11.72
C ASP A 89 5.92 24.23 -11.97
N SER A 90 6.69 23.43 -11.22
CA SER A 90 6.58 21.97 -11.34
C SER A 90 5.23 21.49 -10.79
N ALA A 91 4.39 20.92 -11.68
CA ALA A 91 3.11 20.31 -11.31
C ALA A 91 3.22 19.13 -10.32
N VAL A 92 4.45 18.63 -10.10
CA VAL A 92 4.76 17.55 -9.15
C VAL A 92 5.69 18.09 -8.05
N PRO A 93 5.35 17.88 -6.76
CA PRO A 93 6.15 18.32 -5.63
C PRO A 93 7.46 17.52 -5.50
N CYS A 94 8.43 18.07 -4.75
CA CYS A 94 9.69 17.40 -4.43
C CYS A 94 9.59 16.34 -3.32
N LYS A 95 8.41 16.18 -2.72
CA LYS A 95 8.07 15.17 -1.70
C LYS A 95 6.83 14.40 -2.14
N ILE A 96 6.95 13.09 -2.24
CA ILE A 96 5.86 12.19 -2.64
C ILE A 96 5.88 10.92 -1.80
N LEU A 97 4.75 10.25 -1.72
CA LEU A 97 4.59 9.00 -0.97
C LEU A 97 4.52 7.81 -1.92
N LEU A 98 5.48 6.90 -1.79
CA LEU A 98 5.50 5.62 -2.48
C LEU A 98 4.87 4.55 -1.57
N ARG A 99 3.74 3.99 -2.02
CA ARG A 99 3.02 2.92 -1.32
C ARG A 99 3.20 1.60 -2.06
N ILE A 100 3.63 0.56 -1.33
CA ILE A 100 3.90 -0.77 -1.88
C ILE A 100 3.07 -1.81 -1.13
N TYR A 101 2.39 -2.66 -1.88
CA TYR A 101 1.53 -3.71 -1.37
C TYR A 101 2.14 -5.09 -1.54
N PHE A 102 2.13 -5.90 -0.48
CA PHE A 102 2.70 -7.25 -0.49
C PHE A 102 1.65 -8.35 -0.70
N ASN A 103 0.36 -7.99 -0.71
CA ASN A 103 -0.72 -8.93 -0.91
C ASN A 103 -0.84 -9.29 -2.42
N PRO A 104 -0.71 -10.57 -2.82
CA PRO A 104 -0.96 -11.01 -4.20
C PRO A 104 -2.33 -10.56 -4.74
N GLU A 105 -3.32 -10.35 -3.87
CA GLU A 105 -4.67 -9.92 -4.25
C GLU A 105 -4.77 -8.43 -4.61
N THR A 106 -3.87 -7.59 -4.08
CA THR A 106 -3.78 -6.20 -4.55
C THR A 106 -3.29 -6.13 -6.00
N GLU A 107 -2.74 -7.23 -6.54
CA GLU A 107 -2.43 -7.34 -7.98
C GLU A 107 -3.65 -7.80 -8.81
N THR A 108 -4.65 -8.46 -8.22
CA THR A 108 -5.88 -8.88 -8.93
C THR A 108 -6.98 -7.82 -8.89
N ASN A 109 -7.05 -7.02 -7.82
CA ASN A 109 -8.04 -5.94 -7.67
C ASN A 109 -7.48 -4.56 -8.08
N VAL A 110 -6.37 -4.52 -8.82
CA VAL A 110 -5.73 -3.27 -9.26
C VAL A 110 -6.74 -2.37 -9.96
N VAL A 111 -7.63 -2.92 -10.79
CA VAL A 111 -8.61 -2.12 -11.53
C VAL A 111 -9.56 -1.38 -10.60
N GLU A 112 -10.21 -2.08 -9.67
CA GLU A 112 -11.18 -1.47 -8.75
C GLU A 112 -10.51 -0.48 -7.79
N GLU A 113 -9.34 -0.84 -7.28
CA GLU A 113 -8.55 0.05 -6.41
C GLU A 113 -8.10 1.30 -7.18
N SER A 114 -7.64 1.13 -8.43
CA SER A 114 -7.21 2.25 -9.29
C SER A 114 -8.35 3.21 -9.58
N VAL A 115 -9.53 2.67 -9.96
CA VAL A 115 -10.73 3.47 -10.23
C VAL A 115 -11.15 4.23 -8.98
N THR A 116 -11.18 3.55 -7.82
CA THR A 116 -11.54 4.19 -6.54
C THR A 116 -10.56 5.31 -6.19
N PHE A 117 -9.26 5.04 -6.21
CA PHE A 117 -8.25 6.01 -5.81
C PHE A 117 -8.19 7.20 -6.78
N MET A 118 -8.25 6.94 -8.08
CA MET A 118 -8.31 8.00 -9.10
C MET A 118 -9.52 8.90 -8.88
N LEU A 119 -10.71 8.34 -8.64
CA LEU A 119 -11.91 9.12 -8.37
C LEU A 119 -11.77 9.98 -7.10
N LEU A 120 -11.17 9.44 -6.03
CA LEU A 120 -10.93 10.19 -4.79
C LEU A 120 -9.92 11.34 -5.00
N SER A 121 -8.87 11.11 -5.79
CA SER A 121 -7.89 12.13 -6.18
C SER A 121 -8.55 13.26 -6.98
N GLU A 122 -9.31 12.92 -8.03
CA GLU A 122 -9.96 13.90 -8.92
C GLU A 122 -11.06 14.71 -8.23
N ARG A 123 -11.65 14.18 -7.14
CA ARG A 123 -12.65 14.89 -6.32
C ARG A 123 -12.05 15.57 -5.08
N GLN A 124 -10.73 15.57 -4.91
CA GLN A 124 -10.04 16.14 -3.75
C GLN A 124 -10.53 15.55 -2.41
N LEU A 125 -10.90 14.26 -2.42
CA LEU A 125 -11.34 13.50 -1.23
C LEU A 125 -10.23 12.60 -0.68
N GLY A 126 -9.06 12.63 -1.31
CA GLY A 126 -7.85 11.94 -0.87
C GLY A 126 -6.61 12.61 -1.44
N PRO A 127 -5.42 12.04 -1.18
CA PRO A 127 -4.17 12.53 -1.75
C PRO A 127 -4.21 12.48 -3.28
N LYS A 128 -3.55 13.44 -3.94
CA LYS A 128 -3.38 13.40 -5.40
C LYS A 128 -2.68 12.11 -5.83
N LEU A 129 -3.18 11.47 -6.88
CA LEU A 129 -2.56 10.32 -7.51
C LEU A 129 -1.53 10.76 -8.56
N TYR A 130 -0.31 10.22 -8.48
CA TYR A 130 0.73 10.51 -9.48
C TYR A 130 1.11 9.32 -10.37
N GLY A 131 0.90 8.09 -9.92
CA GLY A 131 1.21 6.91 -10.73
C GLY A 131 0.72 5.62 -10.10
N ILE A 132 0.33 4.66 -10.93
CA ILE A 132 -0.08 3.31 -10.53
C ILE A 132 0.79 2.30 -11.27
N PHE A 133 1.22 1.27 -10.56
CA PHE A 133 1.93 0.13 -11.13
C PHE A 133 1.49 -1.16 -10.40
N PRO A 134 1.72 -2.34 -10.99
CA PRO A 134 1.44 -3.60 -10.30
C PRO A 134 2.08 -3.57 -8.91
N GLY A 135 1.29 -3.83 -7.86
CA GLY A 135 1.79 -3.88 -6.48
C GLY A 135 2.09 -2.55 -5.79
N GLY A 136 1.72 -1.38 -6.34
CA GLY A 136 1.85 -0.12 -5.61
C GLY A 136 1.42 1.13 -6.38
N ARG A 137 1.64 2.30 -5.75
CA ARG A 137 1.36 3.61 -6.35
C ARG A 137 2.23 4.72 -5.78
N LEU A 138 2.25 5.86 -6.49
CA LEU A 138 2.79 7.14 -6.03
C LEU A 138 1.62 8.08 -5.76
N GLU A 139 1.59 8.65 -4.56
CA GLU A 139 0.55 9.56 -4.09
C GLU A 139 1.17 10.81 -3.44
N GLU A 140 0.37 11.86 -3.30
CA GLU A 140 0.73 13.05 -2.55
C GLU A 140 1.08 12.72 -1.10
N TYR A 141 2.18 13.32 -0.64
CA TYR A 141 2.51 13.30 0.78
C TYR A 141 1.74 14.41 1.49
N ILE A 142 0.89 14.03 2.44
CA ILE A 142 0.15 14.96 3.31
C ILE A 142 0.85 15.01 4.67
N PRO A 143 1.46 16.16 5.06
CA PRO A 143 2.08 16.33 6.37
C PRO A 143 1.03 16.21 7.48
N SER A 144 0.97 15.04 8.12
CA SER A 144 -0.07 14.69 9.09
C SER A 144 0.36 13.56 10.02
N ARG A 145 -0.46 13.28 11.03
CA ARG A 145 -0.34 12.08 11.88
C ARG A 145 -1.68 11.34 11.94
N PRO A 146 -1.68 10.00 12.11
CA PRO A 146 -2.91 9.27 12.39
C PRO A 146 -3.46 9.65 13.78
N LEU A 147 -4.77 9.49 13.94
CA LEU A 147 -5.41 9.52 15.25
C LEU A 147 -5.11 8.23 16.01
N SER A 148 -4.88 8.34 17.31
CA SER A 148 -4.77 7.21 18.22
C SER A 148 -6.15 6.59 18.51
N ALA A 149 -6.15 5.35 19.02
CA ALA A 149 -7.37 4.67 19.42
C ALA A 149 -8.19 5.43 20.50
N VAL A 150 -7.51 6.23 21.33
CA VAL A 150 -8.14 7.08 22.35
C VAL A 150 -8.79 8.30 21.69
N GLU A 151 -8.07 8.96 20.76
CA GLU A 151 -8.57 10.15 20.08
C GLU A 151 -9.81 9.87 19.23
N VAL A 152 -9.85 8.72 18.53
CA VAL A 152 -11.03 8.33 17.72
C VAL A 152 -12.32 8.28 18.55
N ARG A 153 -12.24 8.00 19.85
CA ARG A 153 -13.38 7.94 20.78
C ARG A 153 -13.80 9.30 21.33
N GLN A 154 -12.98 10.34 21.15
CA GLN A 154 -13.32 11.68 21.60
C GLN A 154 -14.42 12.25 20.70
N SER A 155 -15.44 12.85 21.30
CA SER A 155 -16.66 13.29 20.62
C SER A 155 -16.41 14.21 19.43
N HIS A 156 -15.44 15.12 19.53
CA HIS A 156 -15.12 16.07 18.45
C HIS A 156 -14.43 15.40 17.25
N PHE A 157 -13.57 14.40 17.46
CA PHE A 157 -12.99 13.60 16.36
C PHE A 157 -14.02 12.63 15.79
N SER A 158 -14.79 11.95 16.64
CA SER A 158 -15.84 11.02 16.23
C SER A 158 -16.88 11.70 15.32
N ARG A 159 -17.29 12.93 15.64
CA ARG A 159 -18.19 13.74 14.79
C ARG A 159 -17.59 14.04 13.43
N GLN A 160 -16.30 14.39 13.37
CA GLN A 160 -15.60 14.65 12.10
C GLN A 160 -15.46 13.38 11.26
N ILE A 161 -15.14 12.24 11.89
CA ILE A 161 -15.07 10.93 11.24
C ILE A 161 -16.43 10.57 10.65
N ALA A 162 -17.51 10.73 11.42
CA ALA A 162 -18.87 10.44 10.94
C ALA A 162 -19.25 11.34 9.74
N ALA A 163 -18.94 12.63 9.79
CA ALA A 163 -19.19 13.55 8.68
C ALA A 163 -18.40 13.15 7.42
N LYS A 164 -17.12 12.76 7.56
CA LYS A 164 -16.32 12.27 6.44
C LYS A 164 -16.84 10.94 5.91
N MET A 165 -17.21 10.00 6.77
CA MET A 165 -17.81 8.72 6.37
C MET A 165 -19.11 8.91 5.59
N ALA A 166 -19.97 9.85 6.01
CA ALA A 166 -21.18 10.20 5.27
C ALA A 166 -20.87 10.75 3.86
N GLN A 167 -19.84 11.60 3.73
CA GLN A 167 -19.38 12.09 2.42
C GLN A 167 -18.89 10.94 1.53
N PHE A 168 -18.12 10.00 2.08
CA PHE A 168 -17.65 8.82 1.35
C PHE A 168 -18.79 7.90 0.92
N HIS A 169 -19.76 7.64 1.79
CA HIS A 169 -20.92 6.79 1.48
C HIS A 169 -21.85 7.41 0.42
N ALA A 170 -21.84 8.74 0.26
CA ALA A 170 -22.61 9.43 -0.78
C ALA A 170 -21.95 9.39 -2.17
N LEU A 171 -20.75 8.84 -2.31
CA LEU A 171 -20.04 8.81 -3.59
C LEU A 171 -20.70 7.85 -4.58
N SER A 172 -21.10 8.38 -5.73
CA SER A 172 -21.34 7.56 -6.92
C SER A 172 -19.99 7.20 -7.56
N VAL A 173 -19.68 5.91 -7.53
CA VAL A 173 -18.45 5.29 -8.05
C VAL A 173 -18.81 4.26 -9.13
N PRO A 174 -18.12 4.19 -10.29
CA PRO A 174 -18.45 3.28 -11.39
C PRO A 174 -17.90 1.86 -11.14
N LEU A 175 -18.33 1.22 -10.05
CA LEU A 175 -17.99 -0.15 -9.67
C LEU A 175 -19.26 -0.96 -9.40
N SER A 176 -19.12 -2.28 -9.24
CA SER A 176 -20.24 -3.15 -8.83
C SER A 176 -20.91 -2.59 -7.56
N LYS A 177 -22.24 -2.63 -7.55
CA LYS A 177 -23.07 -2.25 -6.39
C LYS A 177 -23.55 -3.46 -5.61
N GLU A 178 -23.28 -4.66 -6.10
CA GLU A 178 -23.57 -5.89 -5.39
C GLU A 178 -22.66 -6.00 -4.15
N PRO A 179 -23.22 -6.17 -2.94
CA PRO A 179 -22.46 -6.16 -1.69
C PRO A 179 -21.73 -7.48 -1.43
N THR A 180 -21.04 -8.04 -2.43
CA THR A 180 -20.42 -9.37 -2.32
C THR A 180 -19.00 -9.35 -1.76
N TYR A 181 -18.33 -8.19 -1.76
CA TYR A 181 -16.91 -8.06 -1.43
C TYR A 181 -16.52 -8.76 -0.12
N LEU A 182 -17.30 -8.54 0.95
CA LEU A 182 -17.02 -9.12 2.27
C LEU A 182 -16.98 -10.65 2.21
N PHE A 183 -17.99 -11.27 1.60
CA PHE A 183 -18.10 -12.72 1.51
C PHE A 183 -17.07 -13.31 0.56
N ASP A 184 -16.80 -12.64 -0.56
CA ASP A 184 -15.80 -13.06 -1.54
C ASP A 184 -14.39 -13.00 -0.93
N ALA A 185 -14.10 -11.95 -0.14
CA ALA A 185 -12.86 -11.82 0.61
C ALA A 185 -12.73 -12.92 1.67
N LEU A 186 -13.76 -13.15 2.49
CA LEU A 186 -13.74 -14.19 3.53
C LEU A 186 -13.51 -15.58 2.92
N LYS A 187 -14.27 -15.97 1.89
CA LYS A 187 -14.08 -17.26 1.20
C LYS A 187 -12.69 -17.41 0.61
N ARG A 188 -12.09 -16.31 0.15
CA ARG A 188 -10.74 -16.30 -0.43
C ARG A 188 -9.67 -16.46 0.64
N TRP A 189 -9.76 -15.71 1.75
CA TRP A 189 -8.84 -15.85 2.88
C TRP A 189 -8.92 -17.23 3.52
N MET A 190 -10.13 -17.82 3.62
CA MET A 190 -10.28 -19.21 4.07
C MET A 190 -9.56 -20.20 3.15
N ARG A 191 -9.67 -20.04 1.83
CA ARG A 191 -8.94 -20.89 0.86
C ARG A 191 -7.42 -20.72 1.00
N GLN A 192 -6.92 -19.50 1.15
CA GLN A 192 -5.49 -19.26 1.36
C GLN A 192 -5.00 -19.89 2.65
N LEU A 193 -5.75 -19.78 3.74
CA LEU A 193 -5.39 -20.37 5.02
C LEU A 193 -5.29 -21.90 4.93
N LYS A 194 -6.23 -22.55 4.23
CA LYS A 194 -6.17 -23.99 3.95
C LYS A 194 -4.94 -24.39 3.14
N ASN A 195 -4.61 -23.61 2.12
CA ASN A 195 -3.51 -23.95 1.21
C ASN A 195 -2.13 -23.72 1.85
N ASN A 196 -2.04 -22.85 2.85
CA ASN A 196 -0.79 -22.47 3.50
C ASN A 196 -0.56 -23.15 4.86
N ALA A 197 -1.51 -23.97 5.33
CA ALA A 197 -1.42 -24.64 6.63
C ALA A 197 -1.65 -26.15 6.47
N ASP A 198 -0.84 -26.97 7.13
CA ASP A 198 -1.03 -28.42 7.16
C ASP A 198 -2.36 -28.83 7.81
N ARG A 199 -2.85 -28.00 8.75
CA ARG A 199 -4.17 -28.11 9.37
C ARG A 199 -4.76 -26.72 9.56
N PHE A 200 -6.07 -26.58 9.35
CA PHE A 200 -6.77 -25.32 9.60
C PHE A 200 -6.64 -24.97 11.09
N PRO A 201 -6.16 -23.76 11.44
CA PRO A 201 -5.96 -23.38 12.83
C PRO A 201 -7.30 -23.24 13.56
N GLU A 202 -7.37 -23.81 14.76
CA GLU A 202 -8.50 -23.64 15.67
C GLU A 202 -8.21 -22.45 16.59
N PHE A 203 -9.11 -21.47 16.60
CA PHE A 203 -8.98 -20.28 17.44
C PHE A 203 -10.04 -20.31 18.54
N LEU A 204 -9.64 -19.99 19.76
CA LEU A 204 -10.57 -19.76 20.87
C LEU A 204 -10.79 -18.26 21.01
N VAL A 205 -11.99 -17.79 20.70
CA VAL A 205 -12.37 -16.39 20.83
C VAL A 205 -13.26 -16.22 22.05
N ARG A 206 -12.90 -15.26 22.91
CA ARG A 206 -13.74 -14.85 24.03
C ARG A 206 -14.66 -13.71 23.59
N PHE A 207 -15.95 -13.92 23.73
CA PHE A 207 -16.97 -12.92 23.43
C PHE A 207 -18.08 -13.03 24.48
N ASP A 208 -18.45 -11.93 25.14
CA ASP A 208 -19.51 -11.88 26.16
C ASP A 208 -19.50 -13.03 27.18
N ASN A 209 -18.35 -13.25 27.83
CA ASN A 209 -18.09 -14.34 28.78
C ASN A 209 -18.23 -15.78 28.22
N GLN A 210 -18.41 -15.94 26.92
CA GLN A 210 -18.38 -17.23 26.24
C GLN A 210 -17.03 -17.46 25.55
N VAL A 211 -16.61 -18.72 25.47
CA VAL A 211 -15.47 -19.16 24.66
C VAL A 211 -16.01 -19.88 23.44
N ILE A 212 -15.80 -19.31 22.26
CA ILE A 212 -16.24 -19.86 20.99
C ILE A 212 -15.02 -20.48 20.30
N SER A 213 -15.12 -21.74 19.91
CA SER A 213 -14.14 -22.37 19.03
C SER A 213 -14.45 -22.02 17.58
N LEU A 214 -13.53 -21.29 16.95
CA LEU A 214 -13.56 -20.99 15.53
C LEU A 214 -12.67 -22.00 14.80
N ASN A 215 -13.34 -22.94 14.15
CA ASN A 215 -12.73 -23.85 13.19
C ASN A 215 -13.26 -23.54 11.78
N GLU A 216 -12.75 -24.27 10.79
CA GLU A 216 -13.15 -24.07 9.39
C GLU A 216 -14.66 -24.21 9.19
N GLU A 217 -15.25 -25.30 9.73
CA GLU A 217 -16.66 -25.61 9.56
C GLU A 217 -17.54 -24.50 10.12
N ARG A 218 -17.22 -24.02 11.33
CA ARG A 218 -17.94 -22.92 11.96
C ARG A 218 -17.84 -21.64 11.13
N LEU A 219 -16.66 -21.29 10.63
CA LEU A 219 -16.50 -20.10 9.79
C LEU A 219 -17.30 -20.19 8.49
N VAL A 220 -17.33 -21.36 7.84
CA VAL A 220 -18.18 -21.58 6.64
C VAL A 220 -19.66 -21.45 6.99
N GLN A 221 -20.10 -22.02 8.12
CA GLN A 221 -21.47 -21.92 8.58
C GLN A 221 -21.88 -20.45 8.82
N GLU A 222 -21.07 -19.68 9.55
CA GLU A 222 -21.34 -18.25 9.82
C GLU A 222 -21.40 -17.42 8.53
N ILE A 223 -20.48 -17.65 7.59
CA ILE A 223 -20.49 -16.98 6.27
C ILE A 223 -21.78 -17.26 5.50
N ASN A 224 -22.31 -18.49 5.59
CA ASN A 224 -23.55 -18.86 4.92
C ASN A 224 -24.80 -18.34 5.64
N LEU A 225 -24.73 -18.09 6.96
CA LEU A 225 -25.85 -17.53 7.74
C LEU A 225 -26.04 -16.02 7.51
N ILE A 226 -24.94 -15.30 7.27
CA ILE A 226 -24.96 -13.83 7.09
C ILE A 226 -25.32 -13.46 5.63
N ARG A 227 -25.27 -14.40 4.70
CA ARG A 227 -25.56 -14.22 3.28
C ARG A 227 -27.05 -14.31 2.96
#